data_AF-A0A9D2M250-F1
#
_entry.id   AF-A0A9D2M250-F1
#
_cell.length_a   1.000
_cell.length_b   1.000
_cell.length_c   1.000
_cell.angle_alpha   90.00
_cell.angle_beta   90.00
_cell.angle_gamma   90.00
#
_symmetry.space_group_name_H-M   'P 1'
#
loop_
_entity.id
_entity.type
_entity.pdbx_description
1 polymer ?
#
loop_
_entity_poly.entity_id
_entity_poly.type
_entity_poly.pdbx_seq_one_letter_code
_entity_poly.pdbx_strand_id
1 'polypeptide(L)'
;MGFQTTDVKLIQALSAVQQFVPMYGLPDHLMIYVEYHSDAAMSWRRENDELFLRCSGVGQALMLLGRALTLHDRSAESLIPRLDQLGAMLDVSRNSVYTLPTMKKFLCQLALMGYTECYLYMEDTYELPGYPYFGYRRGRYSVQEQKELDDFAALVGIELIPCIQTLAHLRTAIRWKYMQPMRDTVDNLMVGQEETRELVEAMISHFSKTFRTRRIHLGMDEAVSLGTGRYRLYKGYRDHRD
;
A
#
# COMPACT_ATOMS: atom_id res chain seq x y z
N MET A 1 10.85 17.77 -22.90
CA MET A 1 11.38 16.65 -22.10
C MET A 1 10.26 15.82 -21.52
N GLY A 2 10.03 14.66 -22.08
CA GLY A 2 9.03 13.74 -21.54
C GLY A 2 8.86 12.45 -22.31
N PHE A 3 8.11 11.54 -21.71
CA PHE A 3 7.72 10.29 -22.34
C PHE A 3 6.57 10.52 -23.31
N GLN A 4 6.61 9.85 -24.45
CA GLN A 4 5.54 9.85 -25.44
C GLN A 4 5.20 8.40 -25.79
N THR A 5 3.91 8.08 -25.88
CA THR A 5 3.46 6.73 -26.27
C THR A 5 2.07 6.81 -26.89
N THR A 6 1.75 5.85 -27.75
CA THR A 6 0.40 5.65 -28.29
C THR A 6 -0.42 4.65 -27.45
N ASP A 7 0.20 3.99 -26.47
CA ASP A 7 -0.49 3.01 -25.63
C ASP A 7 -1.38 3.68 -24.58
N VAL A 8 -2.69 3.49 -24.73
CA VAL A 8 -3.70 4.14 -23.89
C VAL A 8 -3.59 3.78 -22.40
N LYS A 9 -3.08 2.58 -22.07
CA LYS A 9 -2.92 2.16 -20.67
C LYS A 9 -1.73 2.84 -20.02
N LEU A 10 -0.66 3.08 -20.78
CA LEU A 10 0.59 3.61 -20.28
C LEU A 10 0.63 5.14 -20.25
N ILE A 11 -0.17 5.85 -21.08
CA ILE A 11 -0.22 7.33 -21.11
C ILE A 11 -0.41 7.94 -19.72
N GLN A 12 -1.42 7.48 -18.98
CA GLN A 12 -1.73 8.06 -17.67
C GLN A 12 -0.66 7.72 -16.62
N ALA A 13 -0.12 6.51 -16.67
CA ALA A 13 0.93 6.05 -15.75
C ALA A 13 2.24 6.82 -15.96
N LEU A 14 2.65 7.05 -17.22
CA LEU A 14 3.84 7.85 -17.54
C LEU A 14 3.67 9.31 -17.10
N SER A 15 2.49 9.89 -17.33
CA SER A 15 2.17 11.25 -16.87
C SER A 15 2.30 11.35 -15.35
N ALA A 16 1.75 10.38 -14.61
CA ALA A 16 1.89 10.30 -13.16
C ALA A 16 3.36 10.18 -12.72
N VAL A 17 4.14 9.32 -13.38
CA VAL A 17 5.58 9.19 -13.08
C VAL A 17 6.32 10.51 -13.32
N GLN A 18 6.10 11.18 -14.46
CA GLN A 18 6.74 12.47 -14.74
C GLN A 18 6.34 13.57 -13.76
N GLN A 19 5.10 13.54 -13.28
CA GLN A 19 4.61 14.51 -12.30
C GLN A 19 5.30 14.35 -10.94
N PHE A 20 5.48 13.11 -10.47
CA PHE A 20 5.92 12.85 -9.10
C PHE A 20 7.40 12.48 -8.96
N VAL A 21 8.05 12.04 -10.04
CA VAL A 21 9.45 11.64 -10.07
C VAL A 21 10.19 12.52 -11.09
N PRO A 22 11.05 13.45 -10.64
CA PRO A 22 11.81 14.29 -11.56
C PRO A 22 12.79 13.42 -12.35
N MET A 23 12.72 13.51 -13.67
CA MET A 23 13.57 12.76 -14.58
C MET A 23 14.64 13.69 -15.16
N TYR A 24 15.88 13.52 -14.70
CA TYR A 24 17.03 14.31 -15.17
C TYR A 24 17.78 13.55 -16.27
N GLY A 25 18.28 14.27 -17.29
CA GLY A 25 19.10 13.69 -18.35
C GLY A 25 18.34 12.85 -19.38
N LEU A 26 17.01 12.96 -19.43
CA LEU A 26 16.22 12.41 -20.53
C LEU A 26 16.40 13.22 -21.81
N PRO A 27 16.30 12.58 -22.99
CA PRO A 27 16.14 13.33 -24.23
C PRO A 27 14.87 14.18 -24.21
N ASP A 28 14.80 15.18 -25.09
CA ASP A 28 13.65 16.08 -25.19
C ASP A 28 12.33 15.33 -25.39
N HIS A 29 12.40 14.22 -26.12
CA HIS A 29 11.29 13.29 -26.35
C HIS A 29 11.84 11.86 -26.33
N LEU A 30 11.29 11.01 -25.45
CA LEU A 30 11.54 9.56 -25.49
C LEU A 30 10.25 8.86 -25.92
N MET A 31 10.26 8.28 -27.12
CA MET A 31 9.13 7.51 -27.65
C MET A 31 9.14 6.10 -27.06
N ILE A 32 8.04 5.70 -26.43
CA ILE A 32 7.87 4.40 -25.77
C ILE A 32 6.84 3.58 -26.53
N TYR A 33 7.28 2.40 -26.98
CA TYR A 33 6.45 1.36 -27.58
C TYR A 33 6.34 0.19 -26.61
N VAL A 34 5.14 -0.33 -26.41
CA VAL A 34 4.90 -1.48 -25.53
C VAL A 34 4.13 -2.56 -26.27
N GLU A 35 4.61 -3.79 -26.16
CA GLU A 35 3.95 -5.01 -26.61
C GLU A 35 3.55 -5.82 -25.37
N TYR A 36 2.24 -5.98 -25.15
CA TYR A 36 1.75 -6.78 -24.03
C TYR A 36 1.65 -8.26 -24.40
N HIS A 37 2.18 -9.14 -23.56
CA HIS A 37 2.09 -10.59 -23.72
C HIS A 37 2.05 -11.31 -22.36
N SER A 38 1.76 -12.61 -22.35
CA SER A 38 1.55 -13.39 -21.12
C SER A 38 2.78 -14.17 -20.65
N ASP A 39 3.92 -14.08 -21.34
CA ASP A 39 5.10 -14.85 -20.98
C ASP A 39 5.76 -14.28 -19.72
N ALA A 40 6.41 -15.14 -18.95
CA ALA A 40 7.15 -14.72 -17.76
C ALA A 40 8.41 -13.91 -18.10
N ALA A 41 8.96 -14.09 -19.29
CA ALA A 41 10.08 -13.29 -19.77
C ALA A 41 9.60 -11.90 -20.17
N MET A 42 10.36 -10.88 -19.82
CA MET A 42 10.12 -9.50 -20.22
C MET A 42 11.43 -8.88 -20.70
N SER A 43 11.33 -7.86 -21.53
CA SER A 43 12.51 -7.27 -22.16
C SER A 43 12.32 -5.81 -22.48
N TRP A 44 13.43 -5.10 -22.53
CA TRP A 44 13.48 -3.74 -23.08
C TRP A 44 14.61 -3.64 -24.09
N ARG A 45 14.43 -2.76 -25.08
CA ARG A 45 15.46 -2.38 -26.05
C ARG A 45 15.34 -0.89 -26.34
N ARG A 46 16.45 -0.19 -26.33
CA ARG A 46 16.56 1.23 -26.66
C ARG A 46 17.34 1.40 -27.96
N GLU A 47 16.76 2.16 -28.88
CA GLU A 47 17.39 2.56 -30.14
C GLU A 47 17.22 4.08 -30.27
N ASN A 48 18.30 4.85 -30.13
CA ASN A 48 18.26 6.31 -30.09
C ASN A 48 17.28 6.84 -29.00
N ASP A 49 16.28 7.61 -29.43
CA ASP A 49 15.22 8.21 -28.61
C ASP A 49 13.93 7.36 -28.61
N GLU A 50 14.05 6.07 -28.95
CA GLU A 50 12.96 5.09 -28.91
C GLU A 50 13.27 3.99 -27.89
N LEU A 51 12.25 3.61 -27.12
CA LEU A 51 12.29 2.54 -26.13
C LEU A 51 11.17 1.54 -26.43
N PHE A 52 11.55 0.29 -26.66
CA PHE A 52 10.64 -0.82 -26.93
C PHE A 52 10.57 -1.71 -25.70
N LEU A 53 9.36 -1.95 -25.19
CA LEU A 53 9.07 -2.73 -24.00
C LEU A 53 8.24 -3.97 -24.38
N ARG A 54 8.57 -5.13 -23.83
CA ARG A 54 7.76 -6.35 -23.94
C ARG A 54 7.51 -6.89 -22.53
N CYS A 55 6.25 -6.94 -22.10
CA CYS A 55 5.87 -7.28 -20.73
C CYS A 55 4.38 -7.64 -20.62
N SER A 56 3.89 -7.99 -19.43
CA SER A 56 2.48 -8.40 -19.23
C SER A 56 1.54 -7.30 -18.73
N GLY A 57 2.05 -6.14 -18.30
CA GLY A 57 1.22 -5.07 -17.79
C GLY A 57 1.97 -3.78 -17.46
N VAL A 58 1.21 -2.76 -17.03
CA VAL A 58 1.71 -1.40 -16.78
C VAL A 58 2.82 -1.36 -15.74
N GLY A 59 2.68 -2.09 -14.61
CA GLY A 59 3.71 -2.13 -13.57
C GLY A 59 5.05 -2.66 -14.08
N GLN A 60 5.03 -3.72 -14.89
CA GLN A 60 6.25 -4.24 -15.54
C GLN A 60 6.80 -3.26 -16.59
N ALA A 61 5.94 -2.59 -17.36
CA ALA A 61 6.38 -1.56 -18.30
C ALA A 61 7.12 -0.41 -17.59
N LEU A 62 6.60 0.06 -16.45
CA LEU A 62 7.25 1.09 -15.63
C LEU A 62 8.58 0.59 -15.03
N MET A 63 8.66 -0.66 -14.57
CA MET A 63 9.93 -1.23 -14.14
C MET A 63 10.96 -1.27 -15.27
N LEU A 64 10.57 -1.78 -16.44
CA LEU A 64 11.48 -1.85 -17.60
C LEU A 64 11.94 -0.46 -18.04
N LEU A 65 11.06 0.55 -17.98
CA LEU A 65 11.43 1.95 -18.15
C LEU A 65 12.50 2.36 -17.12
N GLY A 66 12.27 2.11 -15.82
CA GLY A 66 13.23 2.42 -14.77
C GLY A 66 14.60 1.78 -15.00
N ARG A 67 14.63 0.53 -15.46
CA ARG A 67 15.87 -0.18 -15.84
C ARG A 67 16.55 0.45 -17.05
N ALA A 68 15.81 0.69 -18.13
CA ALA A 68 16.34 1.29 -19.36
C ALA A 68 16.93 2.69 -19.14
N LEU A 69 16.36 3.45 -18.19
CA LEU A 69 16.84 4.78 -17.84
C LEU A 69 18.08 4.78 -16.95
N THR A 70 18.35 3.70 -16.22
CA THR A 70 19.46 3.62 -15.24
C THR A 70 20.64 2.78 -15.73
N LEU A 71 20.41 1.84 -16.65
CA LEU A 71 21.44 0.97 -17.24
C LEU A 71 22.03 1.60 -18.51
N HIS A 72 22.76 2.70 -18.34
CA HIS A 72 23.35 3.47 -19.45
C HIS A 72 24.41 2.69 -20.28
N ASP A 73 24.99 1.63 -19.73
CA ASP A 73 25.96 0.75 -20.38
C ASP A 73 25.31 -0.30 -21.28
N ARG A 74 23.97 -0.35 -21.34
CA ARG A 74 23.20 -1.33 -22.12
C ARG A 74 22.20 -0.65 -23.04
N SER A 75 21.95 -1.27 -24.18
CA SER A 75 20.87 -0.89 -25.10
C SER A 75 19.72 -1.90 -25.10
N ALA A 76 19.86 -3.06 -24.44
CA ALA A 76 18.78 -4.03 -24.31
C ALA A 76 19.01 -4.95 -23.11
N GLU A 77 17.93 -5.55 -22.62
CA GLU A 77 17.96 -6.60 -21.62
C GLU A 77 16.74 -7.51 -21.77
N SER A 78 16.90 -8.80 -21.45
CA SER A 78 15.78 -9.72 -21.25
C SER A 78 15.95 -10.39 -19.89
N LEU A 79 14.87 -10.48 -19.13
CA LEU A 79 14.88 -11.09 -17.81
C LEU A 79 13.56 -11.79 -17.49
N ILE A 80 13.61 -12.71 -16.52
CA ILE A 80 12.45 -13.38 -15.95
C ILE A 80 12.42 -13.02 -14.46
N PRO A 81 11.33 -12.43 -13.93
CA PRO A 81 11.19 -12.21 -12.50
C PRO A 81 11.39 -13.50 -11.70
N ARG A 82 12.11 -13.43 -10.59
CA ARG A 82 12.25 -14.56 -9.66
C ARG A 82 11.14 -14.62 -8.63
N LEU A 83 10.47 -13.50 -8.41
CA LEU A 83 9.36 -13.32 -7.49
C LEU A 83 8.19 -12.75 -8.29
N ASP A 84 7.03 -13.38 -8.16
CA ASP A 84 5.79 -12.87 -8.74
C ASP A 84 5.26 -11.68 -7.94
N GLN A 85 5.57 -11.64 -6.64
CA GLN A 85 5.15 -10.61 -5.70
C GLN A 85 6.36 -10.02 -4.97
N LEU A 86 6.51 -8.70 -5.06
CA LEU A 86 7.51 -7.93 -4.34
C LEU A 86 6.82 -6.74 -3.66
N GLY A 87 6.74 -6.79 -2.33
CA GLY A 87 6.00 -5.82 -1.52
C GLY A 87 6.90 -4.89 -0.70
N ALA A 88 6.52 -3.62 -0.60
CA ALA A 88 7.04 -2.69 0.38
C ALA A 88 5.96 -2.39 1.43
N MET A 89 6.32 -2.25 2.71
CA MET A 89 5.39 -1.80 3.75
C MET A 89 5.80 -0.42 4.25
N LEU A 90 4.87 0.55 4.18
CA LEU A 90 5.06 1.91 4.63
C LEU A 90 4.35 2.13 5.97
N ASP A 91 5.09 2.57 6.97
CA ASP A 91 4.56 2.92 8.29
C ASP A 91 3.92 4.32 8.26
N VAL A 92 2.61 4.35 8.48
CA VAL A 92 1.84 5.59 8.63
C VAL A 92 1.14 5.66 9.99
N SER A 93 1.71 5.00 11.01
CA SER A 93 1.14 4.89 12.35
C SER A 93 2.05 5.50 13.42
N ARG A 94 3.35 5.68 13.14
CA ARG A 94 4.32 6.20 14.10
C ARG A 94 4.43 7.72 14.02
N ASN A 95 3.26 8.38 14.05
CA ASN A 95 3.03 9.84 13.97
C ASN A 95 3.24 10.49 12.59
N SER A 96 4.07 9.90 11.73
CA SER A 96 4.32 10.42 10.39
C SER A 96 3.37 9.82 9.35
N VAL A 97 2.17 10.39 9.23
CA VAL A 97 1.26 10.04 8.12
C VAL A 97 1.67 10.81 6.87
N TYR A 98 1.99 10.12 5.79
CA TYR A 98 2.40 10.75 4.54
C TYR A 98 1.23 11.49 3.88
N THR A 99 1.50 12.66 3.30
CA THR A 99 0.51 13.36 2.47
C THR A 99 0.27 12.60 1.16
N LEU A 100 -0.89 12.82 0.52
CA LEU A 100 -1.19 12.19 -0.77
C LEU A 100 -0.09 12.39 -1.83
N PRO A 101 0.48 13.60 -2.06
CA PRO A 101 1.55 13.77 -3.03
C PRO A 101 2.80 12.95 -2.70
N THR A 102 3.11 12.79 -1.41
CA THR A 102 4.26 12.01 -0.95
C THR A 102 4.03 10.51 -1.22
N MET A 103 2.83 10.02 -0.91
CA MET A 103 2.44 8.64 -1.19
C MET A 103 2.47 8.33 -2.69
N LYS A 104 1.92 9.21 -3.52
CA LYS A 104 1.94 9.07 -4.99
C LYS A 104 3.36 9.02 -5.53
N LYS A 105 4.26 9.85 -4.99
CA LYS A 105 5.70 9.79 -5.31
C LYS A 105 6.31 8.44 -4.94
N PHE A 106 6.06 7.93 -3.73
CA PHE A 106 6.57 6.61 -3.34
C PHE A 106 6.05 5.50 -4.26
N LEU A 107 4.76 5.50 -4.58
CA LEU A 107 4.17 4.51 -5.49
C LEU A 107 4.82 4.54 -6.89
N CYS A 108 5.06 5.73 -7.45
CA CYS A 108 5.81 5.84 -8.72
C CYS A 108 7.23 5.28 -8.61
N GLN A 109 7.95 5.58 -7.52
CA GLN A 109 9.30 5.05 -7.30
C GLN A 109 9.30 3.52 -7.16
N LEU A 110 8.35 2.96 -6.40
CA LEU A 110 8.18 1.52 -6.24
C LEU A 110 7.89 0.82 -7.56
N ALA A 111 6.99 1.39 -8.39
CA ALA A 111 6.69 0.86 -9.72
C ALA A 111 7.92 0.85 -10.64
N LEU A 112 8.70 1.94 -10.68
CA LEU A 112 9.95 2.00 -11.44
C LEU A 112 11.02 1.02 -10.94
N MET A 113 11.01 0.66 -9.66
CA MET A 113 11.91 -0.33 -9.06
C MET A 113 11.46 -1.78 -9.27
N GLY A 114 10.21 -2.01 -9.72
CA GLY A 114 9.66 -3.35 -9.93
C GLY A 114 8.93 -3.96 -8.75
N TYR A 115 8.54 -3.16 -7.76
CA TYR A 115 7.58 -3.63 -6.75
C TYR A 115 6.21 -3.84 -7.40
N THR A 116 5.47 -4.81 -6.89
CA THR A 116 4.11 -5.13 -7.33
C THR A 116 3.08 -4.73 -6.29
N GLU A 117 3.50 -4.58 -5.03
CA GLU A 117 2.60 -4.39 -3.89
C GLU A 117 3.13 -3.30 -2.93
N CYS A 118 2.20 -2.56 -2.34
CA CYS A 118 2.49 -1.61 -1.26
C CYS A 118 1.52 -1.84 -0.11
N TYR A 119 2.04 -2.23 1.05
CA TYR A 119 1.30 -2.36 2.29
C TYR A 119 1.29 -1.02 3.03
N LEU A 120 0.12 -0.56 3.46
CA LEU A 120 -0.02 0.62 4.31
C LEU A 120 -0.27 0.18 5.74
N TYR A 121 0.75 0.32 6.61
CA TYR A 121 0.64 -0.02 8.02
C TYR A 121 -0.10 1.09 8.80
N MET A 122 -1.37 0.81 9.09
CA MET A 122 -2.33 1.72 9.69
C MET A 122 -2.94 1.11 10.96
N GLU A 123 -2.37 1.42 12.13
CA GLU A 123 -2.95 1.10 13.44
C GLU A 123 -4.29 1.83 13.60
N ASP A 124 -4.29 3.16 13.48
CA ASP A 124 -5.46 4.01 13.67
C ASP A 124 -5.59 5.17 12.66
N THR A 125 -4.76 5.20 11.63
CA THR A 125 -4.59 6.33 10.72
C THR A 125 -5.44 6.27 9.46
N TYR A 126 -6.66 5.75 9.60
CA TYR A 126 -7.72 5.81 8.60
C TYR A 126 -9.05 6.21 9.24
N GLU A 127 -9.89 6.87 8.47
CA GLU A 127 -11.27 7.13 8.87
C GLU A 127 -12.09 5.84 8.85
N LEU A 128 -12.75 5.57 9.98
CA LEU A 128 -13.66 4.44 10.16
C LEU A 128 -15.06 5.00 10.49
N PRO A 129 -16.01 4.96 9.53
CA PRO A 129 -17.38 5.44 9.75
C PRO A 129 -18.04 4.77 10.97
N GLY A 130 -18.71 5.56 11.81
CA GLY A 130 -19.28 5.11 13.09
C GLY A 130 -18.32 5.21 14.28
N TYR A 131 -17.01 5.39 14.05
CA TYR A 131 -15.99 5.46 15.12
C TYR A 131 -15.24 6.81 15.07
N PRO A 132 -15.88 7.93 15.48
CA PRO A 132 -15.36 9.28 15.22
C PRO A 132 -14.00 9.58 15.86
N TYR A 133 -13.67 8.91 16.97
CA TYR A 133 -12.39 9.10 17.67
C TYR A 133 -11.26 8.19 17.15
N PHE A 134 -11.57 7.20 16.30
CA PHE A 134 -10.58 6.33 15.68
C PHE A 134 -9.69 7.17 14.74
N GLY A 135 -8.41 7.32 15.07
CA GLY A 135 -7.52 8.25 14.33
C GLY A 135 -7.73 9.74 14.61
N TYR A 136 -8.50 10.11 15.64
CA TYR A 136 -8.75 11.53 15.94
C TYR A 136 -7.45 12.26 16.32
N ARG A 137 -7.17 13.35 15.59
CA ARG A 137 -5.94 14.16 15.66
C ARG A 137 -4.65 13.39 15.35
N ARG A 138 -4.76 12.31 14.55
CA ARG A 138 -3.61 11.49 14.12
C ARG A 138 -3.17 11.75 12.69
N GLY A 139 -3.91 12.57 11.95
CA GLY A 139 -3.72 12.74 10.50
C GLY A 139 -4.28 11.58 9.69
N ARG A 140 -5.33 10.91 10.17
CA ARG A 140 -5.95 9.76 9.51
C ARG A 140 -6.36 10.10 8.07
N TYR A 141 -6.18 9.16 7.13
CA TYR A 141 -6.71 9.29 5.78
C TYR A 141 -8.23 9.26 5.79
N SER A 142 -8.88 10.26 5.22
CA SER A 142 -10.31 10.25 4.94
C SER A 142 -10.67 9.09 4.00
N VAL A 143 -11.96 8.73 3.95
CA VAL A 143 -12.45 7.69 3.02
C VAL A 143 -12.13 8.04 1.56
N GLN A 144 -12.17 9.34 1.22
CA GLN A 144 -11.85 9.80 -0.13
C GLN A 144 -10.35 9.68 -0.44
N GLU A 145 -9.49 10.07 0.48
CA GLU A 145 -8.03 9.93 0.33
C GLU A 145 -7.61 8.45 0.19
N GLN A 146 -8.25 7.55 0.94
CA GLN A 146 -8.03 6.11 0.83
C GLN A 146 -8.33 5.60 -0.59
N LYS A 147 -9.50 5.95 -1.12
CA LYS A 147 -9.90 5.58 -2.50
C LYS A 147 -8.97 6.19 -3.54
N GLU A 148 -8.59 7.46 -3.36
CA GLU A 148 -7.66 8.13 -4.27
C GLU A 148 -6.28 7.47 -4.28
N LEU A 149 -5.78 7.01 -3.13
CA LEU A 149 -4.53 6.25 -3.06
C LEU A 149 -4.65 4.91 -3.77
N ASP A 150 -5.74 4.17 -3.57
CA ASP A 150 -5.98 2.88 -4.23
C ASP A 150 -6.14 3.05 -5.76
N ASP A 151 -6.86 4.08 -6.21
CA ASP A 151 -6.97 4.47 -7.62
C ASP A 151 -5.59 4.75 -8.23
N PHE A 152 -4.77 5.53 -7.52
CA PHE A 152 -3.44 5.91 -8.01
C PHE A 152 -2.46 4.73 -8.00
N ALA A 153 -2.49 3.87 -6.98
CA ALA A 153 -1.65 2.68 -6.93
C ALA A 153 -1.96 1.76 -8.12
N ALA A 154 -3.26 1.51 -8.38
CA ALA A 154 -3.70 0.71 -9.52
C ALA A 154 -3.26 1.32 -10.87
N LEU A 155 -3.31 2.65 -11.00
CA LEU A 155 -2.85 3.38 -12.18
C LEU A 155 -1.38 3.08 -12.51
N VAL A 156 -0.50 3.00 -11.51
CA VAL A 156 0.93 2.70 -11.71
C VAL A 156 1.25 1.21 -11.59
N GLY A 157 0.24 0.34 -11.57
CA GLY A 157 0.40 -1.12 -11.54
C GLY A 157 0.84 -1.68 -10.18
N ILE A 158 0.55 -0.98 -9.08
CA ILE A 158 0.79 -1.42 -7.71
C ILE A 158 -0.53 -1.84 -7.05
N GLU A 159 -0.56 -3.02 -6.43
CA GLU A 159 -1.66 -3.38 -5.52
C GLU A 159 -1.43 -2.73 -4.15
N LEU A 160 -2.37 -1.89 -3.72
CA LEU A 160 -2.33 -1.26 -2.40
C LEU A 160 -3.07 -2.15 -1.39
N ILE A 161 -2.39 -2.53 -0.30
CA ILE A 161 -2.89 -3.49 0.67
C ILE A 161 -2.95 -2.83 2.05
N PRO A 162 -4.13 -2.76 2.69
CA PRO A 162 -4.22 -2.26 4.06
C PRO A 162 -3.61 -3.28 5.03
N CYS A 163 -2.68 -2.80 5.86
CA CYS A 163 -2.14 -3.54 6.98
C CYS A 163 -2.66 -2.88 8.27
N ILE A 164 -3.63 -3.53 8.90
CA ILE A 164 -4.36 -3.00 10.06
C ILE A 164 -4.03 -3.79 11.31
N GLN A 165 -4.55 -3.33 12.44
CA GLN A 165 -4.43 -4.02 13.72
C GLN A 165 -5.80 -4.45 14.23
N THR A 166 -5.96 -5.76 14.46
CA THR A 166 -7.22 -6.37 14.91
C THR A 166 -7.14 -6.97 16.31
N LEU A 167 -6.03 -6.75 17.02
CA LEU A 167 -5.81 -7.29 18.37
C LEU A 167 -4.98 -6.37 19.27
N ALA A 168 -3.77 -5.99 18.85
CA ALA A 168 -2.80 -5.22 19.64
C ALA A 168 -2.44 -3.90 18.95
N HIS A 169 -1.45 -3.15 19.46
CA HIS A 169 -0.95 -1.90 18.87
C HIS A 169 -2.00 -0.78 18.69
N LEU A 170 -3.14 -0.86 19.38
CA LEU A 170 -4.24 0.10 19.20
C LEU A 170 -4.28 1.17 20.29
N ARG A 171 -3.15 1.42 20.98
CA ARG A 171 -3.04 2.34 22.12
C ARG A 171 -3.70 3.69 21.88
N THR A 172 -3.48 4.27 20.70
CA THR A 172 -3.99 5.60 20.33
C THR A 172 -5.47 5.59 19.95
N ALA A 173 -5.97 4.46 19.43
CA ALA A 173 -7.38 4.27 19.08
C ALA A 173 -8.26 4.00 20.31
N ILE A 174 -7.84 3.10 21.21
CA ILE A 174 -8.70 2.60 22.30
C ILE A 174 -8.52 3.35 23.64
N ARG A 175 -7.70 4.40 23.67
CA ARG A 175 -7.52 5.24 24.87
C ARG A 175 -8.77 6.01 25.29
N TRP A 176 -9.69 6.26 24.35
CA TRP A 176 -10.86 7.10 24.59
C TRP A 176 -11.90 6.41 25.47
N LYS A 177 -12.59 7.18 26.32
CA LYS A 177 -13.53 6.63 27.30
C LYS A 177 -14.65 5.79 26.67
N TYR A 178 -15.15 6.16 25.49
CA TYR A 178 -16.22 5.41 24.83
C TYR A 178 -15.75 4.04 24.28
N MET A 179 -14.44 3.86 24.01
CA MET A 179 -13.86 2.59 23.55
C MET A 179 -13.54 1.63 24.70
N GLN A 180 -13.79 2.05 25.95
CA GLN A 180 -13.46 1.24 27.12
C GLN A 180 -14.06 -0.17 27.09
N PRO A 181 -15.32 -0.41 26.64
CA PRO A 181 -15.84 -1.77 26.51
C PRO A 181 -14.97 -2.70 25.66
N MET A 182 -14.30 -2.15 24.65
CA MET A 182 -13.49 -2.89 23.67
C MET A 182 -12.03 -3.09 24.10
N ARG A 183 -11.63 -2.59 25.28
CA ARG A 183 -10.23 -2.52 25.72
C ARG A 183 -9.94 -3.53 26.82
N ASP A 184 -8.91 -4.35 26.64
CA ASP A 184 -8.39 -5.23 27.69
C ASP A 184 -7.27 -4.55 28.48
N THR A 185 -6.17 -4.22 27.79
CA THR A 185 -4.96 -3.60 28.36
C THR A 185 -4.69 -2.24 27.73
N VAL A 186 -3.47 -1.72 27.79
CA VAL A 186 -3.14 -0.38 27.29
C VAL A 186 -3.32 -0.24 25.78
N ASP A 187 -3.13 -1.33 25.05
CA ASP A 187 -3.09 -1.40 23.60
C ASP A 187 -3.74 -2.67 23.01
N ASN A 188 -4.17 -3.62 23.86
CA ASN A 188 -4.91 -4.81 23.42
C ASN A 188 -6.44 -4.63 23.49
N LEU A 189 -7.12 -5.17 22.49
CA LEU A 189 -8.57 -5.30 22.43
C LEU A 189 -9.09 -6.41 23.36
N MET A 190 -10.33 -6.25 23.81
CA MET A 190 -11.04 -7.19 24.69
C MET A 190 -11.61 -8.36 23.88
N VAL A 191 -10.92 -9.51 23.93
CA VAL A 191 -11.35 -10.72 23.21
C VAL A 191 -12.66 -11.30 23.76
N GLY A 192 -13.53 -11.71 22.83
CA GLY A 192 -14.84 -12.29 23.14
C GLY A 192 -15.81 -11.30 23.77
N GLN A 193 -15.66 -10.01 23.47
CA GLN A 193 -16.63 -8.96 23.78
C GLN A 193 -17.33 -8.55 22.48
N GLU A 194 -18.65 -8.34 22.54
CA GLU A 194 -19.46 -8.06 21.36
C GLU A 194 -19.04 -6.76 20.66
N GLU A 195 -18.81 -5.70 21.42
CA GLU A 195 -18.37 -4.40 20.91
C GLU A 195 -16.99 -4.49 20.23
N THR A 196 -16.11 -5.38 20.70
CA THR A 196 -14.82 -5.64 20.04
C THR A 196 -15.02 -6.34 18.71
N ARG A 197 -15.94 -7.32 18.65
CA ARG A 197 -16.30 -8.03 17.42
C ARG A 197 -16.87 -7.04 16.39
N GLU A 198 -17.80 -6.18 16.81
CA GLU A 198 -18.39 -5.13 15.96
C GLU A 198 -17.34 -4.15 15.43
N LEU A 199 -16.36 -3.75 16.25
CA LEU A 199 -15.25 -2.89 15.83
C LEU A 199 -14.41 -3.56 14.73
N VAL A 200 -13.97 -4.81 14.95
CA VAL A 200 -13.14 -5.53 13.98
C VAL A 200 -13.90 -5.79 12.68
N GLU A 201 -15.19 -6.15 12.77
CA GLU A 201 -16.06 -6.29 11.59
C GLU A 201 -16.20 -4.98 10.82
N ALA A 202 -16.35 -3.85 11.51
CA ALA A 202 -16.38 -2.55 10.88
C ALA A 202 -15.07 -2.23 10.15
N MET A 203 -13.91 -2.52 10.76
CA MET A 203 -12.59 -2.33 10.14
C MET A 203 -12.44 -3.15 8.84
N ILE A 204 -12.74 -4.45 8.89
CA ILE A 204 -12.61 -5.35 7.73
C ILE A 204 -13.63 -4.98 6.63
N SER A 205 -14.88 -4.70 7.02
CA SER A 205 -15.96 -4.29 6.10
C SER A 205 -15.65 -2.96 5.40
N HIS A 206 -15.01 -2.02 6.11
CA HIS A 206 -14.59 -0.75 5.56
C HIS A 206 -13.57 -0.93 4.43
N PHE A 207 -12.46 -1.64 4.69
CA PHE A 207 -11.42 -1.86 3.68
C PHE A 207 -11.87 -2.71 2.50
N SER A 208 -12.80 -3.65 2.74
CA SER A 208 -13.44 -4.44 1.68
C SER A 208 -14.25 -3.59 0.68
N LYS A 209 -14.57 -2.33 1.03
CA LYS A 209 -15.35 -1.38 0.22
C LYS A 209 -14.53 -0.19 -0.29
N THR A 210 -13.40 0.12 0.35
CA THR A 210 -12.57 1.29 -0.01
C THR A 210 -11.37 0.95 -0.88
N PHE A 211 -10.85 -0.28 -0.83
CA PHE A 211 -9.72 -0.72 -1.63
C PHE A 211 -10.16 -1.81 -2.62
N ARG A 212 -9.50 -1.88 -3.78
CA ARG A 212 -9.74 -2.93 -4.80
C ARG A 212 -9.25 -4.30 -4.36
N THR A 213 -8.20 -4.35 -3.53
CA THR A 213 -7.59 -5.61 -3.10
C THR A 213 -8.59 -6.50 -2.36
N ARG A 214 -8.39 -7.81 -2.46
CA ARG A 214 -9.07 -8.82 -1.65
C ARG A 214 -8.22 -9.31 -0.48
N ARG A 215 -7.13 -8.58 -0.17
CA ARG A 215 -6.19 -8.90 0.90
C ARG A 215 -6.20 -7.79 1.95
N ILE A 216 -6.17 -8.18 3.21
CA ILE A 216 -5.98 -7.30 4.36
C ILE A 216 -5.00 -8.01 5.28
N HIS A 217 -3.93 -7.35 5.68
CA HIS A 217 -3.02 -7.88 6.70
C HIS A 217 -3.58 -7.49 8.09
N LEU A 218 -3.86 -8.48 8.96
CA LEU A 218 -4.63 -8.29 10.19
C LEU A 218 -3.79 -7.92 11.43
N GLY A 219 -2.46 -7.93 11.31
CA GLY A 219 -1.53 -7.67 12.40
C GLY A 219 -1.48 -8.86 13.35
N MET A 220 -1.95 -8.65 14.59
CA MET A 220 -1.95 -9.64 15.69
C MET A 220 -0.59 -9.93 16.31
N ASP A 221 0.41 -9.10 16.02
CA ASP A 221 1.75 -9.17 16.60
C ASP A 221 1.81 -8.55 18.02
N GLU A 222 2.90 -8.87 18.73
CA GLU A 222 3.33 -8.32 20.04
C GLU A 222 2.23 -8.13 21.11
N ALA A 223 1.20 -8.97 21.11
CA ALA A 223 0.09 -8.94 22.07
C ALA A 223 0.47 -9.50 23.47
N VAL A 224 1.64 -9.13 24.00
CA VAL A 224 2.26 -9.75 25.20
C VAL A 224 1.38 -9.64 26.44
N SER A 225 0.64 -8.53 26.59
CA SER A 225 -0.21 -8.30 27.77
C SER A 225 -1.65 -8.79 27.59
N LEU A 226 -1.99 -9.40 26.47
CA LEU A 226 -3.34 -9.91 26.20
C LEU A 226 -3.83 -10.83 27.32
N GLY A 227 -5.06 -10.63 27.74
CA GLY A 227 -5.72 -11.41 28.78
C GLY A 227 -5.37 -10.96 30.21
N THR A 228 -4.38 -10.09 30.41
CA THR A 228 -3.88 -9.76 31.76
C THR A 228 -4.59 -8.56 32.42
N GLY A 229 -5.35 -7.79 31.65
CA GLY A 229 -6.02 -6.58 32.11
C GLY A 229 -7.47 -6.83 32.52
N ARG A 230 -8.39 -6.09 31.88
CA ARG A 230 -9.83 -6.21 32.14
C ARG A 230 -10.35 -7.61 31.86
N TYR A 231 -9.79 -8.32 30.88
CA TYR A 231 -10.15 -9.70 30.62
C TYR A 231 -9.99 -10.55 31.89
N ARG A 232 -8.82 -10.49 32.53
CA ARG A 232 -8.57 -11.24 33.78
C ARG A 232 -9.54 -10.86 34.90
N LEU A 233 -9.86 -9.57 35.03
CA LEU A 233 -10.76 -9.08 36.06
C LEU A 233 -12.19 -9.62 35.90
N TYR A 234 -12.69 -9.72 34.67
CA TYR A 234 -14.07 -10.11 34.40
C TYR A 234 -14.25 -11.60 34.08
N LYS A 235 -13.26 -12.24 33.47
CA LYS A 235 -13.33 -13.62 32.94
C LYS A 235 -12.38 -14.59 33.65
N GLY A 236 -11.55 -14.11 34.57
CA GLY A 236 -10.52 -14.89 35.24
C GLY A 236 -9.29 -15.11 34.37
N TYR A 237 -8.29 -15.81 34.93
CA TYR A 237 -7.10 -16.19 34.19
C TYR A 237 -7.42 -17.29 33.15
N ARG A 238 -6.85 -17.14 31.96
CA ARG A 238 -6.76 -18.20 30.95
C ARG A 238 -5.33 -18.25 30.41
N ASP A 239 -4.89 -19.43 29.99
CA ASP A 239 -3.68 -19.54 29.20
C ASP A 239 -3.91 -18.81 27.85
N HIS A 240 -2.89 -18.15 27.33
CA HIS A 240 -2.98 -17.39 26.08
C HIS A 240 -3.15 -18.31 24.84
N ARG A 241 -2.98 -19.62 25.02
CA ARG A 241 -3.20 -20.66 24.00
C ARG A 241 -4.62 -21.21 23.98
N ASP A 242 -5.43 -20.93 25.02
CA ASP A 242 -6.82 -21.41 25.18
C ASP A 242 -7.85 -20.41 24.64
#